data_AF-A0A4Y2PJE1-F1
#
_entry.id   AF-A0A4Y2PJE1-F1
#
_cell.length_a   1.000
_cell.length_b   1.000
_cell.length_c   1.000
_cell.angle_alpha   90.00
_cell.angle_beta   90.00
_cell.angle_gamma   90.00
#
_symmetry.space_group_name_H-M   'P 1'
#
loop_
_entity.id
_entity.type
_entity.pdbx_description
1 polymer ?
#
loop_
_entity_poly.entity_id
_entity_poly.type
_entity_poly.pdbx_seq_one_letter_code
_entity_poly.pdbx_strand_id
1 'polypeptide(L)'
;MIAPFVLALVSLIANSELPFEHDEIDIWQQALENVDLFGGDMLIPHDISLGNAIANEDYRWPGYPGGATIPYVIDKSLNDQKELIEKAMKHYHDNTCVRFQERKDEKEYVKIFKGQG
;
A
#
# COMPACT_ATOMS: atom_id res chain seq x y z
N MET A 1 16.45 56.57 36.45
CA MET A 1 16.71 55.22 36.99
C MET A 1 15.80 54.27 36.22
N ILE A 2 16.25 53.68 35.10
CA ILE A 2 16.99 52.40 34.96
C ILE A 2 16.23 51.22 35.59
N ALA A 3 15.89 50.26 34.72
CA ALA A 3 15.04 49.06 34.87
C ALA A 3 15.78 47.88 35.59
N PRO A 4 15.44 46.57 35.42
CA PRO A 4 14.19 45.79 35.24
C PRO A 4 14.15 44.54 36.19
N PHE A 5 13.15 43.64 36.08
CA PHE A 5 13.10 42.17 36.44
C PHE A 5 11.62 41.83 36.80
N VAL A 6 10.89 40.80 36.33
CA VAL A 6 11.22 39.43 35.90
C VAL A 6 10.19 38.94 34.86
N LEU A 7 10.68 38.25 33.83
CA LEU A 7 9.91 37.35 32.96
C LEU A 7 9.22 36.23 33.76
N ALA A 8 7.91 36.08 33.66
CA ALA A 8 7.27 34.76 33.71
C ALA A 8 5.81 34.85 33.28
N LEU A 9 5.54 34.58 32.00
CA LEU A 9 4.30 33.96 31.55
C LEU A 9 4.48 33.45 30.10
N VAL A 10 5.53 32.65 29.91
CA VAL A 10 5.56 31.65 28.85
C VAL A 10 5.36 30.32 29.54
N SER A 11 4.14 29.81 29.56
CA SER A 11 3.82 28.36 29.66
C SER A 11 2.31 28.12 29.82
N LEU A 12 1.48 28.70 28.96
CA LEU A 12 0.14 28.17 28.70
C LEU A 12 0.04 27.66 27.25
N ILE A 13 1.05 26.90 26.87
CA ILE A 13 0.92 25.87 25.83
C ILE A 13 1.41 24.57 26.47
N ALA A 14 0.81 24.23 27.62
CA ALA A 14 0.86 22.87 28.10
C ALA A 14 -0.15 22.08 27.25
N ASN A 15 0.40 21.22 26.39
CA ASN A 15 -0.24 20.00 25.94
C ASN A 15 -1.46 20.16 25.00
N SER A 16 -1.25 20.82 23.87
CA SER A 16 -1.85 20.31 22.63
C SER A 16 -0.75 19.68 21.76
N GLU A 17 0.01 18.75 22.35
CA GLU A 17 0.46 17.63 21.52
C GLU A 17 -0.83 16.97 21.08
N LEU A 18 -1.24 17.22 19.83
CA LEU A 18 -2.23 16.36 19.19
C LEU A 18 -1.71 14.94 19.43
N PRO A 19 -2.47 14.05 20.10
CA PRO A 19 -2.03 12.68 20.26
C PRO A 19 -1.80 12.15 18.86
N PHE A 20 -0.53 12.01 18.49
CA PHE A 20 -0.17 11.41 17.22
C PHE A 20 -0.63 9.95 17.36
N GLU A 21 -1.64 9.59 16.57
CA GLU A 21 -2.34 8.32 16.61
C GLU A 21 -1.32 7.19 16.46
N HIS A 22 -0.95 6.57 17.58
CA HIS A 22 0.11 5.56 17.65
C HIS A 22 -0.21 4.35 16.74
N ASP A 23 -1.50 4.12 16.52
CA ASP A 23 -2.04 3.04 15.69
C ASP A 23 -1.80 3.26 14.19
N GLU A 24 -1.69 4.52 13.73
CA GLU A 24 -1.48 4.80 12.31
C GLU A 24 -0.02 4.57 11.89
N ILE A 25 0.95 4.82 12.77
CA ILE A 25 2.37 4.51 12.50
C ILE A 25 2.56 2.99 12.37
N ASP A 26 1.91 2.20 13.23
CA ASP A 26 2.07 0.75 13.29
C ASP A 26 1.58 0.05 12.01
N ILE A 27 0.46 0.50 11.43
CA ILE A 27 -0.06 -0.08 10.17
C ILE A 27 0.87 0.16 8.98
N TRP A 28 1.45 1.35 8.86
CA TRP A 28 2.37 1.68 7.75
C TRP A 28 3.68 0.94 7.90
N GLN A 29 4.18 0.83 9.13
CA GLN A 29 5.38 0.08 9.42
C GLN A 29 5.19 -1.42 9.16
N GLN A 30 4.07 -2.01 9.58
CA GLN A 30 3.79 -3.42 9.31
C GLN A 30 3.59 -3.70 7.81
N ALA A 31 2.97 -2.80 7.06
CA ALA A 31 2.76 -3.01 5.62
C ALA A 31 4.04 -2.96 4.78
N LEU A 32 5.06 -2.20 5.22
CA LEU A 32 6.29 -1.98 4.45
C LEU A 32 7.55 -2.60 5.08
N GLU A 33 7.53 -2.91 6.37
CA GLU A 33 8.67 -3.44 7.14
C GLU A 33 8.34 -4.78 7.80
N ASN A 34 7.55 -5.62 7.13
CA ASN A 34 7.24 -6.96 7.63
C ASN A 34 8.49 -7.85 7.57
N VAL A 35 8.99 -8.25 8.75
CA VAL A 35 10.22 -9.06 8.88
C VAL A 35 10.10 -10.47 8.27
N ASP A 36 8.88 -10.95 8.07
CA ASP A 36 8.60 -12.26 7.46
C ASP A 36 8.52 -12.19 5.91
N LEU A 37 8.55 -10.99 5.33
CA LEU A 37 8.48 -10.75 3.89
C LEU A 37 9.83 -10.29 3.32
N PHE A 38 10.10 -10.67 2.07
CA PHE A 38 11.28 -10.18 1.37
C PHE A 38 11.11 -8.69 1.08
N GLY A 39 12.14 -7.89 1.40
CA GLY A 39 12.07 -6.44 1.23
C GLY A 39 11.04 -5.73 2.12
N GLY A 40 10.37 -6.47 3.03
CA GLY A 40 9.35 -5.93 3.93
C GLY A 40 7.91 -6.05 3.42
N ASP A 41 7.69 -6.28 2.12
CA ASP A 41 6.35 -6.27 1.50
C ASP A 41 6.15 -7.31 0.38
N MET A 42 7.16 -8.15 0.08
CA MET A 42 7.07 -9.16 -0.99
C MET A 42 7.05 -10.59 -0.47
N LEU A 43 6.01 -11.34 -0.85
CA LEU A 43 5.99 -12.80 -0.78
C LEU A 43 6.77 -13.38 -1.96
N ILE A 44 7.85 -14.12 -1.67
CA ILE A 44 8.64 -14.80 -2.69
C ILE A 44 8.20 -16.26 -2.80
N PRO A 45 7.78 -16.73 -3.98
CA PRO A 45 7.49 -18.14 -4.20
C PRO A 45 8.74 -18.99 -3.94
N HIS A 46 8.54 -20.13 -3.27
CA HIS A 46 9.62 -20.99 -2.79
C HIS A 46 10.59 -21.47 -3.88
N ASP A 47 10.14 -21.54 -5.13
CA ASP A 47 10.90 -22.08 -6.26
C ASP A 47 11.59 -21.00 -7.13
N ILE A 48 11.57 -19.73 -6.70
CA ILE A 48 12.15 -18.61 -7.45
C ILE A 48 13.45 -18.12 -6.77
N SER A 49 14.47 -17.88 -7.59
CA SER A 49 15.75 -17.31 -7.12
C SER A 49 15.53 -15.93 -6.47
N LEU A 50 16.17 -15.71 -5.33
CA LEU A 50 16.21 -14.42 -4.65
C LEU A 50 16.93 -13.39 -5.52
N GLY A 51 16.16 -12.50 -6.13
CA GLY A 51 16.63 -11.38 -6.94
C GLY A 51 15.51 -10.34 -7.07
N ASN A 52 15.86 -9.12 -7.46
CA ASN A 52 14.93 -7.99 -7.46
C ASN A 52 13.96 -7.99 -8.66
N ALA A 53 13.98 -9.02 -9.52
CA ALA A 53 13.11 -9.15 -10.67
C ALA A 53 12.97 -10.61 -11.12
N ILE A 54 11.77 -10.97 -11.58
CA ILE A 54 11.52 -12.23 -12.28
C ILE A 54 11.58 -11.97 -13.78
N ALA A 55 12.66 -12.43 -14.44
CA ALA A 55 12.90 -12.13 -15.84
C ALA A 55 12.04 -12.97 -16.82
N ASN A 56 11.70 -14.21 -16.42
CA ASN A 56 10.97 -15.14 -17.28
C ASN A 56 9.55 -14.60 -17.59
N GLU A 57 9.18 -14.63 -18.87
CA GLU A 57 7.90 -14.15 -19.38
C GLU A 57 6.71 -15.00 -18.91
N ASP A 58 6.93 -16.25 -18.51
CA ASP A 58 5.89 -17.12 -17.97
C ASP A 58 5.25 -16.57 -16.68
N TYR A 59 5.93 -15.65 -15.99
CA TYR A 59 5.42 -14.99 -14.77
C TYR A 59 4.68 -13.67 -15.06
N ARG A 60 4.42 -13.36 -16.33
CA ARG A 60 3.71 -12.14 -16.73
C ARG A 60 2.23 -12.44 -16.89
N TRP A 61 1.40 -11.44 -16.60
CA TRP A 61 0.00 -11.51 -16.96
C TRP A 61 -0.17 -11.71 -18.47
N PRO A 62 -1.10 -12.59 -18.91
CA PRO A 62 -1.34 -12.82 -20.33
C PRO A 62 -1.63 -11.53 -21.08
N GLY A 63 -1.09 -11.42 -22.29
CA GLY A 63 -1.17 -10.21 -23.12
C GLY A 63 0.13 -9.42 -23.23
N TYR A 64 1.24 -9.91 -22.66
CA TYR A 64 2.58 -9.37 -22.92
C TYR A 64 3.20 -9.95 -24.22
N PRO A 65 3.95 -9.14 -25.00
CA PRO A 65 3.97 -7.67 -24.95
C PRO A 65 2.65 -7.10 -25.47
N GLY A 66 2.03 -6.14 -24.76
CA GLY A 66 0.72 -5.62 -25.12
C GLY A 66 -0.19 -5.27 -23.93
N GLY A 67 -1.50 -5.30 -24.17
CA GLY A 67 -2.55 -4.94 -23.22
C GLY A 67 -2.94 -6.09 -22.29
N ALA A 68 -2.14 -6.29 -21.23
CA ALA A 68 -2.48 -7.27 -20.19
C ALA A 68 -3.81 -6.91 -19.51
N THR A 69 -4.70 -7.90 -19.39
CA THR A 69 -5.94 -7.78 -18.62
C THR A 69 -5.79 -8.63 -17.36
N ILE A 70 -5.91 -7.99 -16.21
CA ILE A 70 -5.75 -8.58 -14.88
C ILE A 70 -7.15 -8.74 -14.26
N PRO A 71 -7.67 -9.98 -14.15
CA PRO A 71 -8.88 -10.25 -13.41
C PRO A 71 -8.65 -9.99 -11.93
N TYR A 72 -9.59 -9.35 -11.24
CA TYR A 72 -9.47 -9.06 -9.81
C TYR A 72 -10.76 -9.28 -9.02
N VAL A 73 -10.59 -9.47 -7.71
CA VAL A 73 -11.66 -9.46 -6.71
C VAL A 73 -11.24 -8.58 -5.54
N ILE A 74 -12.10 -7.64 -5.14
CA ILE A 74 -11.95 -6.88 -3.89
C ILE A 74 -12.78 -7.57 -2.81
N ASP A 75 -12.14 -8.02 -1.75
CA ASP A 75 -12.81 -8.64 -0.61
C ASP A 75 -13.67 -7.61 0.12
N LYS A 76 -14.80 -8.08 0.68
CA LYS A 76 -15.73 -7.24 1.46
C LYS A 76 -15.06 -6.55 2.65
N SER A 77 -13.92 -7.05 3.13
CA SER A 77 -13.13 -6.43 4.19
C SER A 77 -12.61 -5.03 3.82
N LEU A 78 -12.66 -4.64 2.55
CA LEU A 78 -12.15 -3.37 2.01
C LEU A 78 -13.26 -2.51 1.39
N ASN A 79 -14.53 -2.72 1.75
CA ASN A 79 -15.64 -1.96 1.17
C ASN A 79 -15.50 -0.44 1.35
N ASP A 80 -14.93 0.00 2.47
CA ASP A 80 -14.62 1.39 2.78
C ASP A 80 -13.46 1.96 1.95
N GLN A 81 -12.59 1.10 1.42
CA GLN A 81 -11.43 1.46 0.60
C GLN A 81 -11.62 1.18 -0.90
N LYS A 82 -12.76 0.60 -1.30
CA LYS A 82 -13.03 0.19 -2.68
C LYS A 82 -12.83 1.31 -3.70
N GLU A 83 -13.35 2.51 -3.42
CA GLU A 83 -13.22 3.66 -4.31
C GLU A 83 -11.74 4.08 -4.51
N LEU A 84 -10.93 4.02 -3.44
CA LEU A 84 -9.51 4.33 -3.52
C LEU A 84 -8.76 3.32 -4.40
N ILE A 85 -9.07 2.04 -4.24
CA ILE A 85 -8.50 0.95 -5.05
C ILE A 85 -8.87 1.13 -6.53
N GLU A 86 -10.14 1.40 -6.82
CA GLU A 86 -10.62 1.64 -8.19
C GLU A 86 -9.97 2.88 -8.82
N LYS A 87 -9.74 3.94 -8.04
CA LYS A 87 -9.01 5.13 -8.48
C LYS A 87 -7.57 4.81 -8.84
N ALA A 88 -6.89 3.96 -8.05
CA ALA A 88 -5.55 3.50 -8.37
C ALA A 88 -5.53 2.65 -9.66
N MET A 89 -6.50 1.74 -9.84
CA MET A 89 -6.65 0.98 -11.09
C MET A 89 -6.91 1.88 -12.29
N LYS A 90 -7.73 2.93 -12.14
CA LYS A 90 -7.98 3.92 -13.19
C LYS A 90 -6.68 4.63 -13.61
N HIS A 91 -5.78 4.92 -12.68
CA HIS A 91 -4.49 5.51 -13.01
C HIS A 91 -3.68 4.62 -13.98
N TYR A 92 -3.71 3.29 -13.79
CA TYR A 92 -3.12 2.36 -14.76
C TYR A 92 -3.82 2.40 -16.12
N HIS A 93 -5.15 2.51 -16.15
CA HIS A 93 -5.91 2.56 -17.41
C HIS A 93 -5.57 3.81 -18.21
N ASP A 94 -5.39 4.94 -17.53
CA ASP A 94 -5.11 6.24 -18.14
C ASP A 94 -3.67 6.34 -18.67
N ASN A 95 -2.71 5.66 -18.01
CA ASN A 95 -1.27 5.87 -18.26
C ASN A 95 -0.55 4.67 -18.90
N THR A 96 -1.20 3.50 -18.97
CA THR A 96 -0.58 2.27 -19.48
C THR A 96 -1.56 1.47 -20.34
N CYS A 97 -1.09 0.36 -20.92
CA CYS A 97 -1.95 -0.63 -21.59
C CYS A 97 -2.54 -1.69 -20.64
N VAL A 98 -2.21 -1.67 -19.35
CA VAL A 98 -2.73 -2.62 -18.34
C VAL A 98 -4.20 -2.31 -18.05
N ARG A 99 -5.04 -3.35 -18.02
CA ARG A 99 -6.47 -3.25 -17.72
C ARG A 99 -6.81 -4.15 -16.54
N PHE A 100 -7.68 -3.65 -15.67
CA PHE A 100 -8.23 -4.39 -14.54
C PHE A 100 -9.70 -4.68 -14.83
N GLN A 101 -10.11 -5.94 -14.66
CA GLN A 101 -11.50 -6.36 -14.88
C GLN A 101 -11.99 -7.17 -13.69
N GLU A 102 -13.23 -6.94 -13.26
CA GLU A 102 -13.86 -7.80 -12.25
C GLU A 102 -13.87 -9.24 -12.75
N ARG A 103 -13.32 -10.14 -11.93
CA ARG A 103 -13.21 -11.56 -12.25
C ARG A 103 -14.59 -12.19 -12.49
N LYS A 104 -14.68 -13.05 -13.49
CA LYS A 104 -15.86 -13.88 -13.78
C LYS A 104 -15.59 -15.34 -13.46
N ASP A 105 -14.68 -15.96 -14.19
CA ASP A 105 -14.38 -17.39 -14.14
C ASP A 105 -12.89 -17.69 -14.36
N GLU A 106 -12.06 -16.65 -14.51
CA GLU A 106 -10.63 -16.79 -14.74
C GLU A 106 -9.96 -17.53 -13.58
N LYS A 107 -9.07 -18.48 -13.91
CA LYS A 107 -8.35 -19.29 -12.91
C LYS A 107 -7.33 -18.46 -12.15
N GLU A 108 -6.52 -17.69 -12.89
CA GLU A 108 -5.52 -16.78 -12.35
C GLU A 108 -6.12 -15.39 -12.21
N TYR A 109 -6.03 -14.80 -11.02
CA TYR A 109 -6.59 -13.49 -10.70
C TYR A 109 -5.91 -12.90 -9.45
N VAL A 110 -6.04 -11.58 -9.28
CA VAL A 110 -5.59 -10.90 -8.06
C VAL A 110 -6.74 -10.82 -7.06
N LYS A 111 -6.54 -11.35 -5.85
CA LYS A 111 -7.45 -11.09 -4.73
C LYS A 111 -6.87 -9.97 -3.86
N ILE A 112 -7.61 -8.88 -3.70
CA ILE A 112 -7.25 -7.75 -2.84
C ILE A 112 -8.07 -7.85 -1.56
N PHE A 113 -7.42 -7.96 -0.41
CA PHE A 113 -8.09 -8.18 0.89
C PHE A 113 -7.27 -7.53 2.01
N LYS A 114 -7.88 -7.36 3.18
CA LYS A 114 -7.17 -6.83 4.36
C LYS A 114 -6.24 -7.90 4.94
N GLY A 115 -4.94 -7.73 4.74
CA GLY A 115 -3.87 -8.63 5.19
C GLY A 115 -2.99 -8.03 6.29
N GLN A 116 -1.81 -8.63 6.49
CA GLN A 116 -0.75 -8.16 7.41
C GLN A 116 0.45 -7.57 6.64
N GLY A 117 0.19 -7.16 5.41
CA GLY A 117 1.13 -6.84 4.34
C GLY A 117 0.35 -6.85 3.05
#